data_AF-A0A552AQX1-F1
#
_entry.id   AF-A0A552AQX1-F1
#
_cell.length_a   1.000
_cell.length_b   1.000
_cell.length_c   1.000
_cell.angle_alpha   90.00
_cell.angle_beta   90.00
_cell.angle_gamma   90.00
#
_symmetry.space_group_name_H-M   'P 1'
#
loop_
_entity.id
_entity.type
_entity.pdbx_description
1 polymer ?
#
loop_
_entity_poly.entity_id
_entity_poly.type
_entity_poly.pdbx_seq_one_letter_code
_entity_poly.pdbx_strand_id
1 'polypeptide(L)' 'MQSILTQETIIIALIYLSLSVLYLLVIPAVIYYYLNTRWYVASSWERGFMYFLMSFFFPGMLLLSPFLNFRPQRRTLKA' A
#
# COMPACT_ATOMS: atom_id res chain seq x y z
N MET A 1 26.61 -32.34 4.24
CA MET A 1 25.37 -31.66 3.82
C MET A 1 25.16 -30.51 4.79
N GLN A 2 25.41 -29.26 4.38
CA GLN A 2 25.33 -28.08 5.25
C GLN A 2 23.86 -27.82 5.62
N SER A 3 23.57 -27.54 6.89
CA SER A 3 22.20 -27.20 7.31
C SER A 3 21.82 -25.83 6.76
N ILE A 4 20.71 -25.77 6.03
CA ILE A 4 20.13 -24.53 5.45
C ILE A 4 19.52 -23.59 6.51
N LEU A 5 19.45 -24.03 7.76
CA LEU A 5 18.77 -23.33 8.86
C LEU A 5 19.79 -22.68 9.81
N THR A 6 20.79 -22.00 9.26
CA THR A 6 21.74 -21.22 10.08
C THR A 6 21.07 -19.94 10.58
N GLN A 7 21.58 -19.37 11.68
CA GLN A 7 21.05 -18.12 12.25
C GLN A 7 21.07 -16.98 11.24
N GLU A 8 22.11 -16.89 10.42
CA GLU A 8 22.22 -15.89 9.35
C GLU A 8 21.09 -16.04 8.33
N THR A 9 20.81 -17.26 7.87
CA THR A 9 19.70 -17.51 6.94
C THR A 9 18.34 -17.17 7.53
N ILE A 10 18.12 -17.43 8.84
CA ILE A 10 16.88 -17.07 9.53
C ILE A 10 16.72 -15.54 9.61
N ILE A 11 17.77 -14.81 9.99
CA ILE A 11 17.73 -13.35 10.09
C ILE A 11 17.45 -12.73 8.71
N ILE A 12 18.15 -13.20 7.67
CA ILE A 12 17.93 -12.73 6.29
C ILE A 12 16.49 -13.01 5.85
N ALA A 13 15.97 -14.20 6.11
CA ALA A 13 14.59 -14.56 5.78
C ALA A 13 13.58 -13.65 6.49
N LEU A 14 13.77 -13.37 7.78
CA LEU A 14 12.92 -12.45 8.54
C LEU A 14 12.96 -11.02 7.99
N ILE A 15 14.13 -10.53 7.59
CA ILE A 15 14.27 -9.21 6.97
C ILE A 15 13.50 -9.14 5.67
N TYR A 16 13.68 -10.11 4.77
CA TYR A 16 12.95 -10.13 3.50
C TYR A 16 11.44 -10.30 3.70
N LEU A 17 11.02 -11.11 4.68
CA LEU A 17 9.61 -11.28 5.03
C LEU A 17 9.01 -9.95 5.50
N SER A 18 9.68 -9.27 6.43
CA SER A 18 9.19 -8.00 6.99
C SER A 18 9.21 -6.87 5.97
N LEU A 19 10.23 -6.78 5.11
CA LEU A 19 10.24 -5.86 3.97
C LEU A 19 9.11 -6.16 2.99
N SER A 20 8.85 -7.43 2.71
CA SER A 20 7.76 -7.85 1.80
C SER A 20 6.39 -7.48 2.37
N VAL A 21 6.16 -7.71 3.66
CA VAL A 21 4.91 -7.30 4.34
C VAL A 21 4.75 -5.77 4.32
N LEU A 22 5.83 -5.03 4.59
CA LEU A 22 5.80 -3.57 4.56
C LEU A 22 5.45 -3.05 3.16
N TYR A 23 6.08 -3.62 2.13
CA TYR A 23 5.91 -3.21 0.73
C TYR A 23 4.57 -3.64 0.13
N LEU A 24 4.05 -4.82 0.46
CA LEU A 24 2.82 -5.36 -0.15
C LEU A 24 1.53 -5.00 0.61
N LEU A 25 1.59 -4.76 1.92
CA LEU A 25 0.40 -4.55 2.75
C LEU A 25 0.39 -3.17 3.41
N VAL A 26 1.44 -2.83 4.17
CA VAL A 26 1.43 -1.63 5.02
C VAL A 26 1.49 -0.34 4.18
N ILE A 27 2.49 -0.21 3.31
CA ILE A 27 2.68 1.00 2.49
C ILE A 27 1.50 1.20 1.51
N PRO A 28 1.02 0.18 0.78
CA PRO A 28 -0.14 0.31 -0.09
C PRO A 28 -1.41 0.78 0.64
N ALA A 29 -1.66 0.28 1.87
CA ALA A 29 -2.79 0.74 2.68
C ALA A 29 -2.68 2.24 3.03
N VAL A 30 -1.48 2.71 3.39
CA VAL A 30 -1.24 4.14 3.66
C VAL A 30 -1.42 4.98 2.39
N ILE A 31 -0.96 4.49 1.24
CA ILE A 31 -1.13 5.17 -0.05
C ILE A 31 -2.61 5.28 -0.42
N TYR A 32 -3.39 4.22 -0.22
CA TYR A 32 -4.85 4.25 -0.42
C TYR A 32 -5.52 5.34 0.43
N TYR A 33 -5.14 5.46 1.70
CA TYR A 33 -5.64 6.53 2.57
C TYR A 33 -5.26 7.93 2.07
N TYR A 34 -4.00 8.10 1.66
CA TYR A 34 -3.50 9.37 1.12
C TYR A 34 -4.23 9.78 -0.17
N LEU A 35 -4.38 8.85 -1.11
CA LEU A 35 -5.12 9.03 -2.35
C LEU A 35 -6.57 9.44 -2.05
N ASN A 36 -7.28 8.66 -1.25
CA ASN A 36 -8.69 8.93 -0.92
C ASN A 36 -8.89 10.31 -0.27
N THR A 37 -7.95 10.75 0.57
CA THR A 37 -8.05 12.03 1.29
C THR A 37 -7.81 13.23 0.37
N ARG A 38 -6.85 13.15 -0.56
CA ARG A 38 -6.40 14.32 -1.33
C ARG A 38 -6.71 14.29 -2.82
N TRP A 39 -7.35 13.23 -3.33
CA TRP A 39 -7.62 13.06 -4.77
C TRP A 39 -8.24 14.28 -5.45
N TYR A 40 -9.23 14.92 -4.81
CA TYR A 40 -9.97 16.04 -5.40
C TYR A 40 -9.28 17.40 -5.22
N VAL A 41 -8.29 17.50 -4.32
CA VAL A 41 -7.64 18.78 -3.96
C VAL A 41 -6.15 18.83 -4.34
N ALA A 42 -5.57 17.72 -4.81
CA ALA A 42 -4.15 17.61 -5.11
C ALA A 42 -3.72 18.53 -6.26
N SER A 43 -2.56 19.19 -6.09
CA SER A 43 -1.90 20.00 -7.14
C SER A 43 -1.37 19.14 -8.29
N SER A 44 -1.02 19.73 -9.44
CA SER A 44 -0.51 18.99 -10.60
C SER A 44 0.76 18.18 -10.30
N TRP A 45 1.69 18.76 -9.53
CA TRP A 45 2.90 18.08 -9.07
C TRP A 45 2.59 16.94 -8.10
N GLU A 46 1.72 17.21 -7.12
CA GLU A 46 1.29 16.20 -6.16
C GLU A 46 0.60 15.01 -6.84
N ARG A 47 -0.19 15.28 -7.87
CA ARG A 47 -0.87 14.24 -8.65
C ARG A 47 0.10 13.37 -9.45
N GLY A 48 1.15 13.97 -10.03
CA GLY A 48 2.24 13.21 -10.65
C GLY A 48 2.91 12.26 -9.66
N PHE A 49 3.19 12.75 -8.44
CA PHE A 49 3.75 11.93 -7.38
C PHE A 49 2.81 10.81 -6.91
N MET A 50 1.50 11.08 -6.80
CA MET A 50 0.49 10.05 -6.51
C MET A 50 0.49 8.92 -7.53
N TYR A 51 0.59 9.23 -8.84
CA TYR A 51 0.69 8.21 -9.88
C TYR A 51 1.98 7.41 -9.81
N PHE A 52 3.10 8.07 -9.49
CA PHE A 52 4.37 7.40 -9.25
C PHE A 52 4.25 6.38 -8.10
N LEU A 53 3.70 6.79 -6.95
CA LEU A 53 3.48 5.90 -5.81
C LEU A 53 2.58 4.71 -6.18
N MET A 54 1.49 4.96 -6.91
CA MET A 54 0.58 3.91 -7.34
C MET A 54 1.25 2.91 -8.29
N SER A 55 2.15 3.37 -9.16
CA SER A 55 2.92 2.53 -10.08
C SER A 55 4.02 1.75 -9.35
N PHE A 56 4.74 2.41 -8.43
CA PHE A 56 5.85 1.80 -7.69
C PHE A 56 5.38 0.72 -6.71
N PHE A 57 4.19 0.88 -6.10
CA PHE A 57 3.59 -0.09 -5.19
C PHE A 57 2.40 -0.86 -5.81
N PHE A 58 2.28 -0.84 -7.15
CA PHE A 58 1.19 -1.46 -7.88
C PHE A 58 0.84 -2.90 -7.46
N PRO A 59 1.80 -3.84 -7.28
CA PRO A 59 1.46 -5.20 -6.88
C PRO A 59 0.75 -5.27 -5.53
N GLY A 60 1.15 -4.43 -4.56
CA GLY A 60 0.50 -4.36 -3.25
C GLY A 60 -0.87 -3.67 -3.31
N MET A 61 -1.01 -2.65 -4.15
CA MET A 61 -2.31 -2.00 -4.39
C MET A 61 -3.32 -3.01 -4.94
N LEU A 62 -2.91 -3.83 -5.93
CA LEU A 62 -3.76 -4.86 -6.52
C LEU A 62 -4.23 -5.89 -5.48
N LEU A 63 -3.36 -6.31 -4.55
CA LEU A 63 -3.70 -7.26 -3.49
C LEU A 63 -4.78 -6.73 -2.54
N LEU A 64 -4.73 -5.45 -2.18
CA LEU A 64 -5.69 -4.84 -1.26
C LEU A 64 -6.99 -4.38 -1.96
N SER A 65 -6.98 -4.25 -3.28
CA SER A 65 -8.09 -3.72 -4.07
C SER A 65 -9.46 -4.38 -3.85
N PRO A 66 -9.60 -5.72 -3.66
CA PRO A 66 -10.93 -6.32 -3.45
C PRO A 66 -11.51 -6.05 -2.06
N PHE A 67 -10.69 -5.63 -1.09
CA PHE A 67 -11.11 -5.46 0.30
C PHE A 67 -11.51 -4.03 0.65
N LEU A 68 -10.95 -3.05 -0.06
CA LEU A 68 -11.13 -1.63 0.24
C LEU A 68 -12.24 -1.03 -0.62
N ASN A 69 -13.26 -0.46 0.02
CA ASN A 69 -14.37 0.19 -0.66
C ASN A 69 -14.39 1.70 -0.37
N PHE A 70 -13.99 2.51 -1.36
CA PHE A 70 -13.97 3.97 -1.25
C PHE A 70 -15.22 4.63 -1.83
N ARG A 71 -16.36 3.95 -1.79
CA ARG A 71 -17.62 4.53 -2.23
C ARG A 71 -17.97 5.75 -1.36
N PRO A 72 -18.31 6.90 -1.96
CA PRO A 72 -18.80 8.05 -1.22
C PRO A 72 -19.97 7.66 -0.32
N GLN A 73 -19.92 8.10 0.94
CA GLN A 73 -21.00 7.89 1.89
C GLN A 73 -22.26 8.63 1.43
N ARG A 74 -23.43 8.06 1.73
CA ARG A 74 -24.70 8.69 1.36
C ARG A 74 -24.83 10.04 2.07
N ARG A 75 -25.12 11.09 1.32
CA ARG A 75 -25.44 12.40 1.89
C ARG A 75 -26.77 12.31 2.64
N THR A 76 -26.78 12.68 3.91
CA THR A 76 -28.04 12.94 4.64
C THR A 76 -28.74 14.14 4.05
N LEU A 77 -29.93 13.92 3.49
CA LEU A 77 -30.82 14.99 3.07
C LEU A 77 -31.62 15.43 4.31
N LYS A 78 -31.35 16.62 4.84
CA LYS A 78 -32.33 17.29 5.71
C LYS A 78 -33.39 17.90 4.79
N ALA A 79 -34.64 17.53 5.03
CA ALA A 79 -35.81 18.18 4.42
C ALA A 79 -35.98 19.59 5.00
#